data_AF-A0A9D7MZR1-F1
#
_entry.id   AF-A0A9D7MZR1-F1
#
_cell.length_a   1.000
_cell.length_b   1.000
_cell.length_c   1.000
_cell.angle_alpha   90.00
_cell.angle_beta   90.00
_cell.angle_gamma   90.00
#
_symmetry.space_group_name_H-M   'P 1'
#
loop_
_entity.id
_entity.type
_entity.pdbx_description
1 polymer ?
#
loop_
_entity_poly.entity_id
_entity_poly.type
_entity_poly.pdbx_seq_one_letter_code
_entity_poly.pdbx_strand_id
1 'polypeptide(L)'
;MPEPERSKTDLEAAGIGACLQPRDLLPLGDSLRQLQRLVQGGTVEKTGSGFHRLASLEPLVHPNLVAVAQRVPQGVLCLLSALGFHELTTQVPQDIDVALERGMRKPRLDHPPTRFF
;
A
#
# COMPACT_ATOMS: atom_id res chain seq x y z
N MET A 1 -8.17 21.66 23.12
CA MET A 1 -7.37 20.46 23.46
C MET A 1 -6.39 20.22 22.32
N PRO A 2 -5.07 20.28 22.52
CA PRO A 2 -4.10 19.86 21.52
C PRO A 2 -3.96 18.33 21.60
N GLU A 3 -4.54 17.64 20.62
CA GLU A 3 -4.32 16.21 20.36
C GLU A 3 -2.83 15.97 20.03
N PRO A 4 -2.23 14.85 20.47
CA PRO A 4 -0.78 14.70 20.53
C PRO A 4 -0.15 14.76 19.15
N GLU A 5 0.97 15.50 19.05
CA GLU A 5 1.90 15.45 17.94
C GLU A 5 2.58 14.08 17.96
N ARG A 6 1.89 13.04 17.44
CA ARG A 6 2.47 11.69 17.36
C ARG A 6 3.70 11.76 16.48
N SER A 7 4.82 11.45 17.11
CA SER A 7 6.12 11.52 16.49
C SER A 7 6.29 10.32 15.56
N LYS A 8 7.15 10.46 14.56
CA LYS A 8 7.50 9.42 13.57
C LYS A 8 7.72 8.02 14.19
N THR A 9 8.26 7.98 15.40
CA THR A 9 8.55 6.78 16.19
C THR A 9 7.28 6.06 16.69
N ASP A 10 6.21 6.79 16.99
CA ASP A 10 4.94 6.20 17.45
C ASP A 10 4.21 5.46 16.32
N LEU A 11 4.32 5.99 15.10
CA LEU A 11 3.76 5.35 13.91
C LEU A 11 4.56 4.10 13.51
N GLU A 12 5.90 4.17 13.57
CA GLU A 12 6.75 2.99 13.34
C GLU A 12 6.49 1.89 14.40
N ALA A 13 6.34 2.26 15.67
CA ALA A 13 6.03 1.34 16.76
C ALA A 13 4.61 0.73 16.67
N ALA A 14 3.67 1.45 16.06
CA ALA A 14 2.32 0.95 15.78
C ALA A 14 2.27 -0.07 14.63
N GLY A 15 3.41 -0.41 14.00
CA GLY A 15 3.47 -1.30 12.85
C GLY A 15 2.96 -0.64 11.56
N ILE A 16 2.76 0.69 11.58
CA ILE A 16 2.43 1.48 10.40
C ILE A 16 3.72 1.66 9.61
N GLY A 17 3.95 0.77 8.64
CA GLY A 17 5.15 0.78 7.82
C GLY A 17 4.96 1.50 6.49
N ALA A 18 5.19 0.76 5.40
CA ALA A 18 5.33 1.32 4.06
C ALA A 18 4.00 1.66 3.36
N CYS A 19 2.86 1.19 3.86
CA CYS A 19 1.54 1.44 3.29
C CYS A 19 0.51 1.63 4.39
N LEU A 20 -0.07 2.82 4.43
CA LEU A 20 -1.12 3.26 5.34
C LEU A 20 -2.34 3.68 4.53
N GLN A 21 -3.50 3.18 4.94
CA GLN A 21 -4.80 3.69 4.54
C GLN A 21 -5.41 4.51 5.68
N PRO A 22 -6.32 5.44 5.36
CA PRO A 22 -7.08 6.15 6.39
C PRO A 22 -7.79 5.24 7.41
N ARG A 23 -8.15 4.01 7.01
CA ARG A 23 -8.77 3.03 7.91
C ARG A 23 -7.81 2.52 8.98
N ASP A 24 -6.51 2.50 8.71
CA ASP A 24 -5.48 1.96 9.62
C ASP A 24 -5.21 2.94 10.79
N LEU A 25 -5.70 4.18 10.65
CA LEU A 25 -5.67 5.20 11.70
C LEU A 25 -6.84 5.09 12.67
N LEU A 26 -7.94 4.43 12.28
CA LEU A 26 -9.13 4.29 13.13
C LEU A 26 -8.83 3.57 14.45
N PRO A 27 -8.07 2.45 14.49
CA PRO A 27 -7.72 1.79 15.74
C PRO A 27 -6.85 2.64 16.66
N LEU A 28 -6.13 3.62 16.12
CA LEU A 28 -5.28 4.55 16.89
C LEU A 28 -6.06 5.74 17.45
N GLY A 29 -7.37 5.83 17.16
CA GLY A 29 -8.21 6.98 17.48
C GLY A 29 -7.93 8.19 16.59
N ASP A 30 -7.15 8.01 15.51
CA ASP A 30 -6.72 9.10 14.66
C ASP A 30 -7.76 9.39 13.56
N SER A 31 -8.02 10.68 13.37
CA SER A 31 -8.95 11.18 12.35
C SER A 31 -8.26 11.45 11.01
N LEU A 32 -9.03 11.52 9.92
CA LEU A 32 -8.55 12.00 8.61
C LEU A 32 -7.84 13.37 8.70
N ARG A 33 -8.24 14.21 9.66
CA ARG A 33 -7.63 15.52 9.91
C ARG A 33 -6.20 15.38 10.45
N GLN A 34 -5.92 14.40 11.29
CA GLN A 34 -4.56 14.08 11.73
C GLN A 34 -3.72 13.56 10.57
N LEU A 35 -4.24 12.67 9.72
CA LEU A 35 -3.52 12.23 8.53
C LEU A 35 -3.10 13.41 7.64
N GLN A 36 -4.01 14.35 7.41
CA GLN A 36 -3.70 15.56 6.64
C GLN A 36 -2.61 16.42 7.30
N ARG A 37 -2.63 16.54 8.64
CA ARG A 37 -1.57 17.23 9.39
C ARG A 37 -0.22 16.51 9.29
N LEU A 38 -0.20 15.17 9.39
CA LEU A 38 1.00 14.36 9.23
C LEU A 38 1.59 14.48 7.83
N VAL A 39 0.73 14.59 6.81
CA VAL A 39 1.14 14.84 5.43
C VAL A 39 1.69 16.26 5.24
N GLN A 40 1.03 17.27 5.80
CA GLN A 40 1.52 18.66 5.76
C GLN A 40 2.83 18.84 6.53
N GLY A 41 3.00 18.12 7.64
CA GLY A 41 4.22 18.09 8.45
C GLY A 41 5.33 17.22 7.87
N GLY A 42 5.15 16.60 6.71
CA GLY A 42 6.16 15.78 6.04
C GLY A 42 6.53 14.49 6.78
N THR A 43 5.76 14.08 7.79
CA THR A 43 5.96 12.80 8.49
C THR A 43 5.43 11.64 7.64
N VAL A 44 4.36 11.90 6.90
CA VAL A 44 3.73 10.96 5.97
C VAL A 44 3.70 11.57 4.58
N GLU A 45 3.91 10.76 3.55
CA GLU A 45 3.80 11.14 2.15
C GLU A 45 2.64 10.39 1.47
N LYS A 46 2.06 11.00 0.43
CA LYS A 46 1.07 10.34 -0.42
C LYS A 46 1.80 9.52 -1.48
N THR A 47 1.42 8.25 -1.61
CA THR A 47 1.86 7.38 -2.70
C THR A 47 0.87 7.47 -3.86
N GLY A 48 1.37 7.44 -5.09
CA GLY A 48 0.55 7.53 -6.32
C GLY A 48 -0.52 6.43 -6.47
N SER A 49 -0.42 5.36 -5.69
CA SER A 49 -1.36 4.23 -5.68
C SER A 49 -2.57 4.42 -4.74
N GLY A 50 -2.76 5.62 -4.16
CA GLY A 50 -3.88 5.93 -3.26
C GLY A 50 -3.67 5.50 -1.81
N PHE A 51 -2.41 5.24 -1.45
CA PHE A 51 -1.96 4.94 -0.09
C PHE A 51 -1.10 6.08 0.44
N HIS A 52 -0.86 6.04 1.75
CA HIS A 52 0.06 6.91 2.45
C HIS A 52 1.23 6.10 2.97
N ARG A 53 2.35 6.76 3.25
CA ARG A 53 3.58 6.09 3.68
C ARG A 53 4.38 6.98 4.61
N LEU A 54 5.12 6.41 5.55
CA LEU A 54 6.07 7.21 6.35
C LEU A 54 7.22 7.72 5.48
N ALA A 55 7.49 9.02 5.57
CA ALA A 55 8.58 9.66 4.85
C ALA A 55 9.98 9.20 5.34
N SER A 56 10.09 8.50 6.49
CA SER A 56 11.35 7.87 6.94
C SER A 56 11.87 6.82 5.99
N LEU A 57 10.93 6.05 5.44
CA LEU A 57 11.25 4.72 4.98
C LEU A 57 11.94 4.82 3.62
N GLU A 58 12.63 3.76 3.22
CA GLU A 58 13.24 3.63 1.89
C GLU A 58 12.24 3.36 0.76
N PRO A 59 12.32 4.05 -0.39
CA PRO A 59 11.34 3.96 -1.47
C PRO A 59 10.95 2.52 -1.80
N LEU A 60 9.66 2.28 -2.00
CA LEU A 60 9.16 0.96 -2.37
C LEU A 60 9.76 0.54 -3.73
N VAL A 61 10.42 -0.61 -3.76
CA VAL A 61 10.97 -1.19 -5.00
C VAL A 61 9.86 -1.49 -6.01
N HIS A 62 8.71 -1.98 -5.52
CA HIS A 62 7.55 -2.31 -6.35
C HIS A 62 6.25 -1.69 -5.81
N PRO A 63 6.05 -0.38 -5.94
CA PRO A 63 4.92 0.33 -5.33
C PRO A 63 3.56 -0.19 -5.82
N ASN A 64 3.49 -0.62 -7.07
CA ASN A 64 2.27 -1.18 -7.66
C ASN A 64 1.94 -2.58 -7.10
N LEU A 65 2.96 -3.43 -6.91
CA LEU A 65 2.74 -4.75 -6.31
C LEU A 65 2.25 -4.63 -4.86
N VAL A 66 2.85 -3.74 -4.07
CA VAL A 66 2.42 -3.51 -2.70
C VAL A 66 0.98 -2.97 -2.66
N ALA A 67 0.62 -2.06 -3.57
CA ALA A 67 -0.74 -1.55 -3.69
C ALA A 67 -1.77 -2.66 -4.00
N VAL A 68 -1.42 -3.61 -4.85
CA VAL A 68 -2.27 -4.77 -5.17
C VAL A 68 -2.35 -5.72 -3.99
N ALA A 69 -1.25 -6.05 -3.34
CA ALA A 69 -1.22 -6.91 -2.16
C ALA A 69 -2.10 -6.37 -1.03
N GLN A 70 -2.10 -5.05 -0.82
CA GLN A 70 -2.96 -4.40 0.18
C GLN A 70 -4.45 -4.44 -0.17
N ARG A 71 -4.80 -4.36 -1.46
CA ARG A 71 -6.21 -4.42 -1.91
C ARG A 71 -6.74 -5.83 -2.07
N VAL A 72 -5.84 -6.79 -2.31
CA VAL A 72 -6.15 -8.18 -2.62
C VAL A 72 -5.30 -9.09 -1.73
N PRO A 73 -5.51 -9.07 -0.40
CA PRO A 73 -4.66 -9.79 0.55
C PRO A 73 -4.72 -11.31 0.39
N GLN A 74 -5.78 -11.84 -0.24
CA GLN A 74 -5.94 -13.27 -0.54
C GLN A 74 -5.49 -13.64 -1.96
N GLY A 75 -5.01 -12.68 -2.75
CA GLY A 75 -4.54 -12.92 -4.11
C GLY A 75 -3.09 -13.40 -4.14
N VAL A 76 -2.77 -14.28 -5.08
CA VAL A 76 -1.42 -14.79 -5.30
C VAL A 76 -0.85 -14.19 -6.58
N LEU A 77 0.35 -13.60 -6.52
CA LEU A 77 1.05 -13.09 -7.70
C LEU A 77 1.39 -14.25 -8.65
N CYS A 78 1.09 -14.11 -9.94
CA CYS A 78 1.31 -15.19 -10.92
C CYS A 78 1.91 -14.69 -12.24
N LEU A 79 2.17 -15.63 -13.17
CA LEU A 79 2.61 -15.36 -14.55
C LEU A 79 3.81 -14.40 -14.65
N LEU A 80 3.74 -13.44 -15.58
CA LEU A 80 4.84 -12.51 -15.87
C LEU A 80 5.13 -11.61 -14.68
N SER A 81 4.11 -11.24 -13.89
CA SER A 81 4.33 -10.42 -12.70
C SER A 81 5.11 -11.18 -11.63
N ALA A 82 4.86 -12.48 -11.43
CA ALA A 82 5.64 -13.31 -10.52
C ALA A 82 7.09 -13.48 -11.02
N LEU A 83 7.27 -13.75 -12.31
CA LEU A 83 8.61 -13.86 -12.90
C LEU A 83 9.38 -12.55 -12.77
N GLY A 84 8.73 -11.41 -13.04
CA GLY A 84 9.33 -10.08 -12.92
C GLY A 84 9.72 -9.75 -11.49
N PHE A 85 8.89 -10.14 -10.51
CA PHE A 85 9.20 -9.97 -9.09
C PHE A 85 10.41 -10.80 -8.65
N HIS A 86 10.59 -11.99 -9.21
CA HIS A 86 11.75 -12.84 -8.93
C HIS A 86 12.97 -12.57 -9.83
N GLU A 87 12.95 -11.47 -10.61
CA GLU A 87 14.01 -11.11 -11.55
C GLU A 87 14.34 -12.21 -12.58
N LEU A 88 13.36 -13.08 -12.86
CA LEU A 88 13.49 -14.21 -13.80
C LEU A 88 13.11 -13.82 -15.24
N THR A 89 12.79 -12.55 -15.48
CA THR A 89 12.49 -11.99 -16.79
C THR A 89 13.00 -10.57 -16.90
N THR A 90 13.36 -10.16 -18.11
CA THR A 90 13.71 -8.77 -18.45
C THR A 90 12.49 -7.99 -18.97
N GLN A 91 11.36 -8.67 -19.17
CA GLN A 91 10.13 -8.04 -19.61
C GLN A 91 9.48 -7.31 -18.43
N VAL A 92 9.18 -6.02 -18.63
CA VAL A 92 8.43 -5.25 -17.63
C VAL A 92 6.93 -5.55 -17.81
N PRO A 93 6.27 -6.17 -16.80
CA PRO A 93 4.84 -6.44 -16.89
C PRO A 93 4.05 -5.13 -16.90
N GLN A 94 3.17 -4.97 -17.90
CA GLN A 94 2.28 -3.81 -18.04
C GLN A 94 1.10 -3.88 -17.05
N ASP A 95 0.62 -5.10 -16.81
CA ASP A 95 -0.45 -5.41 -15.86
C ASP A 95 0.11 -6.25 -14.70
N ILE A 96 -0.52 -6.17 -13.53
CA ILE A 96 -0.24 -7.09 -12.42
C ILE A 96 -1.14 -8.31 -12.52
N ASP A 97 -0.55 -9.47 -12.75
CA ASP A 97 -1.21 -10.77 -12.82
C ASP A 97 -1.41 -11.35 -11.41
N VAL A 98 -2.68 -11.52 -11.01
CA VAL A 98 -3.06 -12.06 -9.70
C VAL A 98 -4.01 -13.23 -9.89
N ALA A 99 -3.67 -14.37 -9.31
CA ALA A 99 -4.57 -15.51 -9.17
C ALA A 99 -5.45 -15.33 -7.94
N LEU A 100 -6.75 -15.56 -8.10
CA LEU A 100 -7.71 -15.59 -7.00
C LEU A 100 -8.23 -17.02 -6.81
N GLU A 101 -8.67 -17.31 -5.59
CA GLU A 101 -9.39 -18.55 -5.33
C GLU A 101 -10.70 -18.60 -6.13
N ARG A 102 -11.09 -19.80 -6.56
CA ARG A 102 -12.34 -20.02 -7.31
C ARG A 102 -13.53 -19.58 -6.46
N GLY A 103 -14.40 -18.75 -7.04
CA GLY A 103 -15.58 -18.22 -6.36
C GLY A 103 -15.32 -16.92 -5.59
N MET A 104 -14.07 -16.45 -5.51
CA MET A 104 -13.77 -15.14 -4.94
C MET A 104 -14.29 -14.02 -5.86
N ARG A 105 -14.89 -12.99 -5.27
CA ARG A 105 -15.28 -11.79 -6.01
C ARG A 105 -14.03 -11.02 -6.42
N LYS A 106 -13.87 -10.79 -7.73
CA LYS A 106 -12.80 -9.95 -8.27
C LYS A 106 -12.88 -8.53 -7.67
N PRO A 107 -11.85 -8.07 -6.94
CA PRO A 107 -11.83 -6.72 -6.40
C PRO A 107 -11.72 -5.70 -7.54
N ARG A 108 -12.40 -4.56 -7.39
CA ARG A 108 -12.29 -3.46 -8.35
C ARG A 108 -11.10 -2.59 -7.95
N LEU A 109 -10.10 -2.52 -8.81
CA LEU A 109 -9.00 -1.59 -8.71
C LEU A 109 -9.02 -0.68 -9.95
N ASP A 110 -9.04 0.63 -9.73
CA ASP A 110 -8.88 1.60 -10.81
C ASP A 110 -7.41 1.74 -11.23
N HIS A 111 -6.49 1.56 -10.27
CA HIS A 111 -5.04 1.58 -10.48
C HIS A 111 -4.33 0.81 -9.35
N PRO A 112 -3.19 0.13 -9.61
CA PRO A 112 -2.58 -0.16 -10.92
C PRO A 112 -3.41 -1.14 -11.78
N PRO A 113 -3.21 -1.19 -13.11
CA PRO A 113 -3.92 -2.15 -13.96
C PRO A 113 -3.60 -3.57 -13.50
N THR A 114 -4.66 -4.34 -13.20
CA THR A 114 -4.56 -5.65 -12.56
C THR A 114 -5.41 -6.66 -13.32
N ARG A 115 -4.83 -7.82 -13.62
CA ARG A 115 -5.50 -8.93 -14.30
C ARG A 115 -5.73 -10.08 -13.31
N PHE A 116 -6.97 -10.53 -13.23
CA PHE A 116 -7.38 -11.58 -12.30
C PHE A 116 -7.65 -12.91 -13.01
N PHE A 117 -6.96 -13.96 -12.55
CA PHE A 117 -7.09 -15.35 -13.01
C PHE A 117 -7.85 -16.20 -12.00
#